data_AF-A0A354HWC2-F1
#
_entry.id   AF-A0A354HWC2-F1
#
_cell.length_a   1.000
_cell.length_b   1.000
_cell.length_c   1.000
_cell.angle_alpha   90.00
_cell.angle_beta   90.00
_cell.angle_gamma   90.00
#
_symmetry.space_group_name_H-M   'P 1'
#
loop_
_entity.id
_entity.type
_entity.pdbx_description
1 polymer ?
#
loop_
_entity_poly.entity_id
_entity_poly.type
_entity_poly.pdbx_seq_one_letter_code
_entity_poly.pdbx_strand_id
1 'polypeptide(L)'
;MYKTIITTFLLVNLIPPNYICAGESQSKVNIKFKSQNPRHNRVPFQNPVDEDSNIDAYVDNGNLTIIFEESEGMATLKIEDLTDGSISTMQFHTSAPLVIPIGDPSAPLVFTITTDASNEYQAWL
;
A
#
# COMPACT_ATOMS: atom_id res chain seq x y z
N MET A 1 60.10 11.67 46.38
CA MET A 1 60.45 10.95 45.12
C MET A 1 59.32 10.00 44.79
N TYR A 2 58.71 10.18 43.61
CA TYR A 2 57.86 9.31 42.79
C TYR A 2 57.22 8.06 43.43
N LYS A 3 55.89 8.05 43.57
CA LYS A 3 54.88 7.50 42.63
C LYS A 3 54.88 5.97 42.56
N THR A 4 53.84 5.36 43.14
CA THR A 4 53.22 4.16 42.55
C THR A 4 51.71 4.20 42.83
N ILE A 5 50.97 4.74 41.87
CA ILE A 5 49.50 4.72 41.84
C ILE A 5 49.13 3.35 41.28
N ILE A 6 48.51 2.50 42.10
CA ILE A 6 47.93 1.24 41.64
C ILE A 6 46.62 1.59 40.93
N THR A 7 46.69 1.50 39.60
CA THR A 7 45.59 1.68 38.66
C THR A 7 44.60 0.53 38.83
N THR A 8 43.52 0.75 39.60
CA THR A 8 42.39 -0.18 39.63
C THR A 8 41.48 0.12 38.45
N PHE A 9 41.60 -0.72 37.43
CA PHE A 9 40.77 -0.81 36.24
C PHE A 9 39.33 -1.16 36.66
N LEU A 10 38.42 -0.16 36.70
CA LEU A 10 36.99 -0.42 36.88
C LEU A 10 36.35 -0.47 35.49
N LEU A 11 36.16 -1.69 34.98
CA LEU A 11 35.39 -1.96 33.76
C LEU A 11 33.97 -1.43 33.93
N VAL A 12 33.67 -0.30 33.30
CA VAL A 12 32.29 0.13 33.05
C VAL A 12 31.73 -0.80 31.98
N ASN A 13 30.77 -1.62 32.38
CA ASN A 13 30.00 -2.49 31.50
C ASN A 13 29.33 -1.65 30.40
N LEU A 14 29.88 -1.69 29.18
CA LEU A 14 29.16 -1.31 27.97
C LEU A 14 28.14 -2.42 27.67
N ILE A 15 26.92 -2.25 28.19
CA ILE A 15 25.76 -2.95 27.64
C ILE A 15 25.31 -2.09 26.45
N PRO A 16 25.43 -2.55 25.19
CA PRO A 16 24.82 -1.82 24.09
C PRO A 16 23.30 -1.78 24.32
N PRO A 17 22.63 -0.64 24.09
CA PRO A 17 21.18 -0.61 24.10
C PRO A 17 20.69 -1.55 22.98
N ASN A 18 20.05 -2.65 23.39
CA ASN A 18 19.24 -3.44 22.49
C ASN A 18 18.04 -2.57 22.08
N TYR A 19 18.18 -1.84 20.98
CA TYR A 19 17.04 -1.27 20.27
C TYR A 19 16.30 -2.44 19.63
N ILE A 20 15.50 -3.14 20.43
CA ILE A 20 14.43 -3.99 19.90
C ILE A 20 13.36 -3.01 19.42
N CYS A 21 13.52 -2.50 18.20
CA CYS A 21 12.40 -1.97 17.46
C CYS A 21 11.61 -3.20 16.98
N ALA A 22 10.80 -3.75 17.87
CA ALA A 22 9.76 -4.69 17.48
C ALA A 22 8.68 -3.85 16.78
N GLY A 23 8.87 -3.61 15.48
CA GLY A 23 7.76 -3.19 14.64
C GLY A 23 6.73 -4.31 14.69
N GLU A 24 5.54 -4.02 15.21
CA GLU A 24 4.40 -4.91 15.03
C GLU A 24 4.28 -5.18 13.53
N SER A 25 4.40 -6.45 13.14
CA SER A 25 4.12 -6.86 11.77
C SER A 25 2.67 -6.51 11.51
N GLN A 26 2.43 -5.42 10.79
CA GLN A 26 1.08 -5.04 10.42
C GLN A 26 0.51 -6.17 9.57
N SER A 27 -0.69 -6.62 9.94
CA SER A 27 -1.37 -7.67 9.19
C SER A 27 -1.69 -7.15 7.80
N LYS A 28 -1.31 -7.91 6.77
CA LYS A 28 -1.73 -7.66 5.38
C LYS A 28 -3.25 -7.46 5.32
N VAL A 29 -3.71 -6.32 4.83
CA VAL A 29 -5.13 -5.98 4.65
C VAL A 29 -5.45 -6.06 3.15
N ASN A 30 -6.37 -6.93 2.76
CA ASN A 30 -6.80 -7.01 1.36
C ASN A 30 -7.83 -5.91 1.05
N ILE A 31 -7.63 -5.22 -0.07
CA ILE A 31 -8.52 -4.17 -0.58
C ILE A 31 -9.27 -4.72 -1.78
N LYS A 32 -10.60 -4.63 -1.74
CA LYS A 32 -11.47 -5.09 -2.84
C LYS A 32 -11.86 -3.92 -3.73
N PHE A 33 -11.29 -3.88 -4.93
CA PHE A 33 -11.76 -3.01 -6.00
C PHE A 33 -13.07 -3.54 -6.58
N LYS A 34 -13.96 -2.62 -6.93
CA LYS A 34 -15.24 -2.89 -7.61
C LYS A 34 -15.29 -2.10 -8.90
N SER A 35 -15.61 -2.78 -10.01
CA SER A 35 -15.86 -2.13 -11.30
C SER A 35 -17.08 -1.21 -11.18
N GLN A 36 -16.92 0.07 -11.54
CA GLN A 36 -17.99 1.07 -11.49
C GLN A 36 -18.73 1.19 -12.83
N ASN A 37 -18.09 0.85 -13.95
CA ASN A 37 -18.69 0.99 -15.27
C ASN A 37 -17.97 0.11 -16.32
N PRO A 38 -18.23 -1.20 -16.39
CA PRO A 38 -17.70 -2.02 -17.47
C PRO A 38 -18.42 -1.68 -18.77
N ARG A 39 -17.94 -0.68 -19.54
CA ARG A 39 -18.50 -0.39 -20.87
C ARG A 39 -17.82 -1.23 -21.95
N HIS A 40 -18.39 -2.42 -22.10
CA HIS A 40 -18.79 -3.00 -23.39
C HIS A 40 -17.65 -3.30 -24.38
N ASN A 41 -16.97 -4.42 -24.18
CA ASN A 41 -16.64 -5.31 -25.30
C ASN A 41 -16.50 -6.78 -24.86
N ARG A 42 -17.52 -7.55 -25.24
CA ARG A 42 -17.71 -9.02 -25.21
C ARG A 42 -18.61 -9.53 -24.08
N VAL A 43 -19.53 -10.40 -24.52
CA VAL A 43 -20.57 -11.21 -23.86
C VAL A 43 -21.82 -10.52 -23.29
N PRO A 44 -23.03 -11.10 -23.54
CA PRO A 44 -24.29 -10.56 -23.06
C PRO A 44 -24.44 -10.79 -21.56
N PHE A 45 -24.98 -9.76 -20.89
CA PHE A 45 -25.35 -9.70 -19.47
C PHE A 45 -25.83 -11.06 -18.93
N GLN A 46 -24.93 -11.76 -18.22
CA GLN A 46 -25.31 -12.80 -17.28
C GLN A 46 -25.37 -12.14 -15.89
N ASN A 47 -26.28 -12.64 -15.07
CA ASN A 47 -26.64 -12.15 -13.72
C ASN A 47 -25.47 -11.57 -12.90
N PRO A 48 -25.73 -10.66 -11.93
CA PRO A 48 -24.71 -10.08 -11.05
C PRO A 48 -24.16 -11.16 -10.11
N VAL A 49 -23.28 -12.00 -10.65
CA VAL A 49 -22.23 -12.67 -9.91
C VAL A 49 -21.25 -11.55 -9.59
N ASP A 50 -20.82 -11.43 -8.34
CA ASP A 50 -19.72 -10.56 -7.94
C ASP A 50 -18.58 -10.75 -8.96
N GLU A 51 -18.47 -9.86 -9.95
CA GLU A 51 -17.44 -9.96 -10.98
C GLU A 51 -16.13 -9.79 -10.24
N ASP A 52 -15.34 -10.87 -10.16
CA ASP A 52 -13.98 -10.83 -9.65
C ASP A 52 -13.26 -9.68 -10.39
N SER A 53 -12.93 -8.63 -9.65
CA SER A 53 -12.24 -7.48 -10.19
C SER A 53 -10.93 -7.95 -10.80
N ASN A 54 -10.55 -7.42 -11.96
CA ASN A 54 -9.25 -7.64 -12.62
C ASN A 54 -8.05 -7.12 -11.77
N ILE A 55 -8.27 -6.79 -10.51
CA ILE A 55 -7.32 -6.12 -9.61
C ILE A 55 -7.26 -6.90 -8.30
N ASP A 56 -6.08 -7.41 -7.98
CA ASP A 56 -5.71 -7.82 -6.63
C ASP A 56 -4.96 -6.67 -5.95
N ALA A 57 -5.42 -6.28 -4.76
CA ALA A 57 -4.82 -5.19 -4.02
C ALA A 57 -4.76 -5.47 -2.53
N TYR A 58 -3.69 -5.02 -1.90
CA TYR A 58 -3.51 -5.17 -0.46
C TYR A 58 -2.59 -4.08 0.10
N VAL A 59 -2.74 -3.83 1.39
CA VAL A 59 -1.84 -2.98 2.17
C VAL A 59 -1.02 -3.86 3.09
N ASP A 60 0.30 -3.69 3.04
CA ASP A 60 1.25 -4.35 3.91
C ASP A 60 2.35 -3.36 4.32
N ASN A 61 2.55 -3.22 5.63
CA ASN A 61 3.52 -2.30 6.24
C ASN A 61 3.45 -0.87 5.65
N GLY A 62 2.25 -0.29 5.61
CA GLY A 62 1.99 1.04 5.07
C GLY A 62 2.18 1.21 3.56
N ASN A 63 2.34 0.12 2.80
CA ASN A 63 2.45 0.15 1.34
C ASN A 63 1.21 -0.46 0.69
N LEU A 64 0.58 0.29 -0.22
CA LEU A 64 -0.44 -0.23 -1.11
C LEU A 64 0.24 -0.92 -2.29
N THR A 65 -0.10 -2.21 -2.48
CA THR A 65 0.25 -2.97 -3.68
C THR A 65 -0.99 -3.18 -4.52
N ILE A 66 -0.89 -2.91 -5.82
CA ILE A 66 -1.96 -3.10 -6.81
C ILE A 66 -1.42 -3.93 -7.96
N ILE A 67 -2.09 -5.03 -8.29
CA ILE A 67 -1.72 -5.98 -9.32
C ILE A 67 -2.93 -6.17 -10.23
N PHE A 68 -2.73 -6.01 -11.54
CA PHE A 68 -3.74 -6.36 -12.53
C PHE A 68 -3.51 -7.80 -13.01
N GLU A 69 -4.57 -8.60 -13.09
CA GLU A 69 -4.48 -9.96 -13.62
C GLU A 69 -4.25 -9.93 -15.14
N GLU A 70 -4.99 -9.06 -15.83
CA GLU A 70 -4.83 -8.74 -17.25
C GLU A 70 -4.45 -7.26 -17.44
N SER A 71 -3.39 -7.00 -18.19
CA SER A 71 -2.93 -5.64 -18.49
C SER A 71 -3.95 -4.87 -19.34
N GLU A 72 -4.35 -3.68 -18.88
CA GLU A 72 -5.29 -2.76 -19.54
C GLU A 72 -4.62 -1.50 -20.14
N GLY A 73 -3.30 -1.47 -20.20
CA GLY A 73 -2.53 -0.33 -20.71
C GLY A 73 -2.12 0.64 -19.61
N MET A 74 -2.14 1.95 -19.89
CA MET A 74 -1.91 2.95 -18.84
C MET A 74 -3.15 3.07 -17.94
N ALA A 75 -2.88 3.32 -16.67
CA ALA A 75 -3.89 3.59 -15.68
C ALA A 75 -3.55 4.85 -14.89
N THR A 76 -4.59 5.54 -14.43
CA THR A 76 -4.50 6.66 -13.50
C THR A 76 -5.12 6.24 -12.18
N LEU A 77 -4.32 6.24 -11.10
CA LEU A 77 -4.79 6.06 -9.73
C LEU A 77 -5.02 7.44 -9.10
N LYS A 78 -6.21 7.65 -8.53
CA LYS A 78 -6.57 8.77 -7.66
C LYS A 78 -6.78 8.23 -6.24
N ILE A 79 -6.20 8.91 -5.25
CA ILE A 79 -6.36 8.63 -3.83
C ILE A 79 -6.96 9.88 -3.18
N GLU A 80 -8.06 9.73 -2.47
CA GLU A 80 -8.74 10.81 -1.76
C GLU A 80 -8.81 10.50 -0.27
N ASP A 81 -8.28 11.41 0.56
CA ASP A 81 -8.46 11.37 2.01
C ASP A 81 -9.75 12.12 2.37
N LEU A 82 -10.71 11.41 2.96
CA LEU A 82 -12.02 11.97 3.27
C LEU A 82 -12.02 12.92 4.48
N THR A 83 -10.92 13.03 5.22
CA THR A 83 -10.83 13.94 6.39
C THR A 83 -10.54 15.37 5.96
N ASP A 84 -9.56 15.55 5.08
CA ASP A 84 -9.11 16.87 4.64
C ASP A 84 -9.41 17.16 3.16
N GLY A 85 -9.91 16.17 2.41
CA GLY A 85 -10.22 16.28 0.99
C GLY A 85 -8.97 16.32 0.11
N SER A 86 -7.80 15.94 0.63
CA SER A 86 -6.58 15.89 -0.14
C SER A 86 -6.68 14.81 -1.23
N ILE A 87 -6.16 15.14 -2.41
CA ILE A 87 -6.19 14.26 -3.59
C ILE A 87 -4.77 14.08 -4.09
N SER A 88 -4.36 12.82 -4.22
CA SER A 88 -3.12 12.42 -4.90
C SER A 88 -3.45 11.65 -6.16
N THR A 89 -2.76 11.95 -7.26
CA THR A 89 -2.96 11.29 -8.55
C THR A 89 -1.62 10.81 -9.11
N MET A 90 -1.61 9.59 -9.66
CA MET A 90 -0.44 9.03 -10.34
C MET A 90 -0.82 8.18 -11.54
N GLN A 91 0.12 8.04 -12.46
CA GLN A 91 -0.02 7.16 -13.62
C GLN A 91 0.94 5.98 -13.52
N PHE A 92 0.48 4.81 -13.96
CA PHE A 92 1.29 3.60 -14.00
C PHE A 92 0.85 2.70 -15.16
N HIS A 93 1.72 1.77 -15.54
CA HIS A 93 1.37 0.76 -16.54
C HIS A 93 0.87 -0.50 -15.82
N THR A 94 -0.30 -0.99 -16.21
CA THR A 94 -0.98 -2.15 -15.59
C THR A 94 -0.32 -3.51 -15.90
N SER A 95 0.84 -3.52 -16.58
CA SER A 95 1.59 -4.74 -16.87
C SER A 95 2.59 -5.10 -15.78
N ALA A 96 2.74 -4.23 -14.79
CA ALA A 96 3.61 -4.43 -13.64
C ALA A 96 2.87 -4.03 -12.35
N PRO A 97 3.20 -4.66 -11.21
CA PRO A 97 2.68 -4.24 -9.92
C PRO A 97 3.01 -2.78 -9.61
N LEU A 98 2.02 -2.03 -9.12
CA LEU A 98 2.23 -0.74 -8.51
C LEU A 98 2.42 -0.93 -7.00
N VAL A 99 3.49 -0.36 -6.44
CA VAL A 99 3.74 -0.35 -5.00
C VAL A 99 3.99 1.09 -4.57
N ILE A 100 3.17 1.61 -3.65
CA ILE A 100 3.28 2.99 -3.19
C ILE A 100 3.14 3.08 -1.67
N PRO A 101 3.91 3.98 -1.02
CA PRO A 101 3.73 4.25 0.39
C PRO A 101 2.45 5.07 0.59
N ILE A 102 1.52 4.55 1.40
CA ILE A 102 0.33 5.27 1.87
C ILE A 102 0.40 5.55 3.38
N GLY A 103 1.41 5.00 4.06
CA GLY A 103 1.55 5.08 5.51
C GLY A 103 0.43 4.33 6.24
N ASP A 104 0.18 4.73 7.47
CA ASP A 104 -0.94 4.23 8.27
C ASP A 104 -2.06 5.28 8.21
N PRO A 105 -3.03 5.14 7.29
CA PRO A 105 -4.10 6.11 7.18
C PRO A 105 -4.92 6.12 8.47
N SER A 106 -4.94 7.26 9.15
CA SER A 106 -5.81 7.51 10.30
C SER A 106 -7.27 7.80 9.90
N ALA A 107 -7.53 7.81 8.59
CA ALA A 107 -8.75 8.26 7.96
C ALA A 107 -9.14 7.33 6.81
N PRO A 108 -10.45 7.21 6.47
CA PRO A 108 -10.86 6.42 5.32
C PRO A 108 -10.31 7.00 4.01
N LEU A 109 -9.72 6.13 3.19
CA LEU A 109 -9.22 6.49 1.86
C LEU A 109 -10.14 5.94 0.78
N VAL A 110 -10.36 6.74 -0.27
CA VAL A 110 -11.03 6.30 -1.50
C VAL A 110 -10.00 6.19 -2.61
N PHE A 111 -9.91 5.01 -3.22
CA PHE A 111 -9.08 4.76 -4.39
C PHE A 111 -9.96 4.69 -5.63
N THR A 112 -9.59 5.41 -6.67
CA THR A 112 -10.23 5.34 -7.99
C THR A 112 -9.16 5.07 -9.04
N ILE A 113 -9.35 4.03 -9.86
CA ILE A 113 -8.46 3.71 -10.97
C ILE A 113 -9.24 3.82 -12.27
N THR A 114 -8.71 4.58 -13.23
CA THR A 114 -9.24 4.65 -14.60
C THR A 114 -8.17 4.17 -15.57
N THR A 115 -8.51 3.24 -16.46
CA THR A 115 -7.58 2.65 -17.43
C THR A 115 -7.81 3.14 -18.86
N ASP A 116 -6.82 3.01 -19.74
CA ASP A 116 -6.94 3.32 -21.18
C ASP A 116 -8.02 2.47 -21.86
N ALA A 117 -8.28 1.26 -21.34
CA ALA A 117 -9.41 0.41 -21.74
C ALA A 117 -10.78 1.01 -21.36
N SER A 118 -10.80 2.20 -20.76
CA SER A 118 -12.01 2.89 -20.27
C SER A 118 -12.73 2.13 -19.16
N ASN A 119 -12.03 1.26 -18.42
CA ASN A 119 -12.54 0.67 -17.19
C ASN A 119 -12.31 1.61 -16.01
N GLU A 120 -13.21 1.54 -15.04
CA GLU A 120 -13.13 2.31 -13.80
C GLU A 120 -13.35 1.40 -12.60
N TYR A 121 -12.44 1.47 -11.64
CA TYR A 121 -12.47 0.68 -10.42
C TYR A 121 -12.45 1.59 -9.20
N GLN A 122 -13.19 1.21 -8.16
CA GLN A 122 -13.20 1.94 -6.90
C GLN A 122 -13.01 1.00 -5.71
N ALA A 123 -12.23 1.44 -4.72
CA ALA A 123 -12.06 0.75 -3.45
C ALA A 123 -12.03 1.73 -2.27
N TRP A 124 -12.21 1.17 -1.08
CA TRP A 124 -12.17 1.88 0.20
C TRP A 124 -11.23 1.15 1.15
N LEU A 125 -10.47 1.92 1.92
CA LEU A 125 -9.67 1.45 3.05
C LEU A 125 -10.07 2.23 4.30
#